data_AF-A0A9W6T7E7-F1
#
_entry.id   AF-A0A9W6T7E7-F1
#
_cell.length_a   1.000
_cell.length_b   1.000
_cell.length_c   1.000
_cell.angle_alpha   90.00
_cell.angle_beta   90.00
_cell.angle_gamma   90.00
#
_symmetry.space_group_name_H-M   'P 1'
#
loop_
_entity.id
_entity.type
_entity.pdbx_description
1 polymer ?
#
loop_
_entity_poly.entity_id
_entity_poly.type
_entity_poly.pdbx_seq_one_letter_code
_entity_poly.pdbx_strand_id
1 'polypeptide(L)'
;MITPICFSNIGSFTYIIFAAINLIMVPACIIFYPETAGKSLEDMDKIFEQIDPRTPWDVVKVAAEYVPTYAVEKQVLEFQEKPSTEQSESASVSSGV
;
A
#
# COMPACT_ATOMS: atom_id res chain seq x y z
N MET A 1 20.80 3.56 26.97
CA MET A 1 20.02 2.37 27.38
C MET A 1 19.10 2.78 28.53
N ILE A 2 17.80 2.93 28.30
CA ILE A 2 16.82 3.35 29.32
C ILE A 2 16.28 2.17 30.15
N THR A 3 16.29 0.98 29.55
CA THR A 3 15.81 -0.29 30.11
C THR A 3 16.34 -0.65 31.51
N PRO A 4 17.65 -0.52 31.83
CA PRO A 4 18.13 -0.88 33.17
C PRO A 4 17.63 0.05 34.29
N ILE A 5 17.38 1.34 34.00
CA ILE A 5 16.85 2.30 34.98
C ILE A 5 15.37 2.01 35.29
N CYS A 6 14.58 1.63 34.29
CA CYS A 6 13.17 1.29 34.48
C CYS A 6 12.98 0.05 35.37
N PHE A 7 13.79 -1.01 35.17
CA PHE A 7 13.71 -2.21 35.99
C PHE A 7 14.16 -1.97 37.44
N SER A 8 15.16 -1.12 37.65
CA SER A 8 15.66 -0.78 38.99
C SER A 8 14.65 0.00 39.84
N ASN A 9 13.84 0.86 39.22
CA ASN A 9 12.89 1.71 39.96
C ASN A 9 11.49 1.11 40.09
N ILE A 10 11.05 0.31 39.11
CA ILE A 10 9.63 0.00 38.93
C ILE A 10 9.35 -1.51 38.80
N GLY A 11 10.38 -2.34 38.63
CA GLY A 11 10.25 -3.80 38.58
C GLY A 11 9.24 -4.26 37.52
N SER A 12 8.22 -5.01 37.94
CA SER A 12 7.19 -5.61 37.08
C SER A 12 6.30 -4.60 36.34
N PHE A 13 6.21 -3.33 36.79
CA PHE A 13 5.44 -2.30 36.08
C PHE A 13 6.08 -1.89 34.74
N THR A 14 7.34 -2.25 34.49
CA THR A 14 8.01 -2.04 33.19
C THR A 14 7.25 -2.72 32.04
N TYR A 15 6.62 -3.88 32.30
CA TYR A 15 5.81 -4.58 31.31
C TYR A 15 4.53 -3.82 30.95
N ILE A 16 3.93 -3.10 31.91
CA ILE A 16 2.74 -2.27 31.65
C ILE A 16 3.11 -1.07 30.77
N ILE A 17 4.28 -0.46 30.98
CA ILE A 17 4.78 0.63 30.12
C ILE A 17 5.01 0.12 28.69
N PHE A 18 5.63 -1.04 28.53
CA PHE A 18 5.83 -1.66 27.22
C PHE A 18 4.49 -1.98 26.53
N ALA A 19 3.52 -2.52 27.27
CA ALA A 19 2.19 -2.79 26.77
C ALA A 19 1.47 -1.50 26.35
N ALA A 20 1.56 -0.43 27.14
CA ALA A 20 0.94 0.86 26.83
C ALA A 20 1.54 1.50 25.57
N ILE A 21 2.87 1.46 25.41
CA ILE A 21 3.54 1.98 24.21
C ILE A 21 3.13 1.18 22.97
N ASN A 22 3.10 -0.16 23.05
CA ASN A 22 2.63 -0.99 21.94
C ASN A 22 1.15 -0.73 21.61
N LEU A 23 0.31 -0.59 22.64
CA LEU A 23 -1.11 -0.29 22.48
C LEU A 23 -1.34 1.06 21.80
N ILE A 24 -0.50 2.07 22.07
CA ILE A 24 -0.55 3.38 21.40
C ILE A 24 0.06 3.31 19.99
N MET A 25 1.06 2.46 19.78
CA MET A 25 1.69 2.30 18.47
C MET A 25 0.74 1.72 17.42
N VAL A 26 -0.13 0.77 17.78
CA VAL A 26 -1.09 0.18 16.84
C VAL A 26 -2.01 1.22 16.17
N PRO A 27 -2.77 2.07 16.90
CA PRO A 27 -3.58 3.12 16.28
C PRO A 27 -2.73 4.19 15.62
N ALA A 28 -1.53 4.50 16.14
CA ALA A 28 -0.64 5.44 15.48
C ALA A 28 -0.21 4.94 14.08
N CYS A 29 0.12 3.66 13.94
CA CYS A 29 0.43 3.06 12.64
C CYS A 29 -0.77 3.12 11.69
N ILE A 30 -1.98 2.77 12.16
CA ILE A 30 -3.16 2.74 11.29
C ILE A 30 -3.55 4.13 10.78
N ILE A 31 -3.38 5.18 11.58
CA ILE A 31 -3.87 6.52 11.22
C ILE A 31 -2.78 7.37 10.55
N PHE A 32 -1.51 7.21 10.92
CA PHE A 32 -0.42 8.02 10.37
C PHE A 32 0.35 7.36 9.23
N TYR A 33 0.29 6.03 9.09
CA TYR A 33 1.04 5.32 8.06
C TYR A 33 0.09 4.75 7.00
N PRO A 34 0.00 5.35 5.81
CA PRO A 34 -0.76 4.78 4.70
C PRO A 34 -0.11 3.48 4.20
N GLU A 35 -0.92 2.61 3.60
CA GLU A 35 -0.46 1.42 2.88
C GLU A 35 0.46 1.83 1.71
N THR A 36 1.76 1.58 1.87
CA THR A 36 2.79 1.86 0.85
C THR A 36 3.10 0.65 -0.04
N ALA A 37 2.54 -0.52 0.28
CA ALA A 37 2.83 -1.75 -0.45
C ALA A 37 2.27 -1.70 -1.88
N GLY A 38 3.14 -1.97 -2.85
CA GLY A 38 2.78 -2.04 -4.27
C GLY A 38 2.66 -0.70 -4.98
N LYS A 39 2.76 0.46 -4.31
CA LYS A 39 2.72 1.77 -4.98
C LYS A 39 4.11 2.17 -5.48
N SER A 40 4.18 2.78 -6.66
CA SER A 40 5.44 3.34 -7.18
C SER A 40 5.83 4.61 -6.39
N LEU A 41 7.11 5.01 -6.47
CA LEU A 41 7.56 6.25 -5.84
C LEU A 41 6.83 7.48 -6.41
N GLU A 42 6.55 7.50 -7.71
CA GLU A 42 5.79 8.58 -8.36
C GLU A 42 4.33 8.62 -7.91
N ASP A 43 3.72 7.46 -7.67
CA ASP A 43 2.35 7.37 -7.15
C ASP A 43 2.25 7.87 -5.71
N MET A 44 3.28 7.62 -4.89
CA MET A 44 3.35 8.15 -3.54
C MET A 44 3.45 9.68 -3.53
N ASP A 45 4.29 10.26 -4.39
CA ASP A 45 4.42 11.72 -4.50
C ASP A 45 3.09 12.37 -4.93
N LYS A 46 2.36 11.78 -5.89
CA LYS A 46 1.03 12.24 -6.30
C LYS A 46 0.00 12.16 -5.16
N ILE A 47 0.03 11.08 -4.38
CA ILE A 47 -0.82 10.94 -3.21
C ILE A 47 -0.51 12.06 -2.22
N PHE A 48 0.76 12.35 -1.95
CA PHE A 48 1.19 13.44 -1.04
C PHE A 48 0.88 14.85 -1.55
N GLU A 49 0.82 15.07 -2.86
CA GLU A 49 0.41 16.35 -3.45
C GLU A 49 -1.09 16.63 -3.29
N GLN A 50 -1.93 15.59 -3.24
CA GLN A 50 -3.38 15.71 -3.13
C GLN A 50 -3.89 15.96 -1.70
N ILE A 51 -3.00 15.96 -0.71
CA ILE A 51 -3.38 15.97 0.71
C ILE A 51 -3.40 17.39 1.26
N ASP A 52 -4.45 17.73 2.01
CA ASP A 52 -4.46 18.97 2.76
C ASP A 52 -3.48 18.89 3.96
N PRO A 53 -2.53 19.83 4.09
CA PRO A 53 -1.53 19.80 5.15
C PRO A 53 -2.09 19.96 6.56
N ARG A 54 -3.39 20.30 6.72
CA ARG A 54 -4.03 20.44 8.03
C ARG A 54 -4.61 19.13 8.57
N THR A 55 -4.73 18.08 7.75
CA THR A 55 -5.33 16.80 8.16
C THR A 55 -4.43 15.61 7.80
N PRO A 56 -3.43 15.27 8.64
CA PRO A 56 -2.50 14.15 8.41
C PRO A 56 -3.17 12.78 8.32
N TRP A 57 -4.39 12.66 8.85
CA TRP A 57 -5.19 11.44 8.91
C TRP A 57 -5.88 11.12 7.58
N ASP A 58 -5.96 12.09 6.66
CA ASP A 58 -6.66 11.92 5.38
C ASP A 58 -5.83 11.12 4.36
N VAL A 59 -4.51 11.12 4.55
CA VAL A 59 -3.52 10.37 3.77
C VAL A 59 -3.92 8.89 3.62
N VAL A 60 -4.41 8.27 4.68
CA VAL A 60 -4.78 6.84 4.70
C VAL A 60 -5.97 6.56 3.79
N LYS A 61 -6.96 7.47 3.76
CA LYS A 61 -8.14 7.33 2.91
C LYS A 61 -7.79 7.55 1.43
N VAL A 62 -7.04 8.62 1.16
CA VAL A 62 -6.57 8.94 -0.20
C VAL A 62 -5.71 7.81 -0.76
N ALA A 63 -4.80 7.25 0.06
CA ALA A 63 -3.98 6.12 -0.35
C ALA A 63 -4.80 4.85 -0.62
N ALA A 64 -5.88 4.60 0.13
CA ALA A 64 -6.76 3.46 -0.06
C ALA A 64 -7.61 3.58 -1.34
N GLU A 65 -8.02 4.79 -1.71
CA GLU A 65 -8.81 5.04 -2.92
C GLU A 65 -7.95 5.10 -4.19
N TYR A 66 -6.66 5.48 -4.07
CA TYR A 66 -5.77 5.65 -5.21
C TYR A 66 -5.49 4.34 -5.96
N VAL A 67 -5.89 4.30 -7.24
CA VAL A 67 -5.56 3.22 -8.19
C VAL A 67 -4.12 3.37 -8.65
N PRO A 68 -3.24 2.37 -8.44
CA PRO A 68 -1.84 2.51 -8.77
C PRO A 68 -1.57 2.40 -10.27
N THR A 69 -0.59 3.17 -10.77
CA THR A 69 -0.30 3.31 -12.20
C THR A 69 0.05 1.97 -12.86
N TYR A 70 0.82 1.12 -12.16
CA TYR A 70 1.19 -0.20 -12.67
C TYR A 70 -0.01 -1.13 -12.93
N ALA A 71 -1.13 -0.94 -12.20
CA ALA A 71 -2.33 -1.75 -12.40
C ALA A 71 -2.99 -1.41 -13.74
N VAL A 72 -3.00 -0.13 -14.12
CA VAL A 72 -3.48 0.33 -15.43
C VAL A 72 -2.58 -0.20 -16.54
N GLU A 73 -1.26 -0.09 -16.36
CA GLU A 73 -0.27 -0.59 -17.34
C GLU A 73 -0.44 -2.09 -17.60
N LYS A 74 -0.64 -2.90 -16.55
CA LYS A 74 -0.88 -4.33 -16.70
C LYS A 74 -2.15 -4.63 -17.52
N GLN A 75 -3.23 -3.87 -17.29
CA GLN A 75 -4.47 -4.04 -18.06
C GLN A 75 -4.29 -3.67 -19.54
N VAL A 76 -3.56 -2.59 -19.82
CA VAL A 76 -3.25 -2.18 -21.19
C VAL A 76 -2.40 -3.24 -21.89
N LEU A 77 -1.38 -3.79 -21.21
CA LEU A 77 -0.54 -4.87 -21.74
C LEU A 77 -1.37 -6.14 -22.01
N GLU A 78 -2.22 -6.57 -21.09
CA GLU A 78 -3.12 -7.72 -21.29
C GLU A 78 -4.13 -7.49 -22.42
N PHE A 79 -4.58 -6.24 -22.62
CA PHE A 79 -5.46 -5.88 -23.73
C PHE A 79 -4.74 -5.92 -25.08
N GLN A 80 -3.43 -5.64 -25.14
CA GLN A 80 -2.61 -5.69 -26.36
C GLN A 80 -2.14 -7.11 -26.73
N GLU A 81 -2.08 -8.03 -25.77
CA GLU A 81 -1.71 -9.43 -26.04
C GLU A 81 -2.86 -10.23 -26.68
N LYS A 82 -4.10 -9.98 -26.26
CA LYS A 82 -5.32 -10.63 -26.80
C LYS A 82 -5.60 -10.44 -28.31
N PRO A 83 -5.32 -9.29 -28.97
CA PRO A 83 -5.61 -9.12 -30.39
C PRO A 83 -4.69 -9.94 -31.32
N SER A 84 -3.57 -10.48 -30.84
CA SER A 84 -2.61 -11.17 -31.72
C SER A 84 -2.84 -12.68 -31.84
N THR A 85 -3.57 -13.30 -30.90
CA THR A 85 -3.74 -14.77 -30.87
C THR A 85 -5.01 -15.25 -31.56
N GLU A 86 -6.10 -14.45 -31.59
CA GLU A 86 -7.36 -14.87 -32.23
C GLU A 86 -7.39 -14.67 -33.76
N GLN A 87 -6.53 -13.80 -34.31
CA GLN A 87 -6.55 -13.51 -35.75
C GLN A 87 -5.78 -14.54 -36.61
N SER A 88 -4.98 -15.41 -35.97
CA SER A 88 -4.29 -16.51 -36.65
C SER A 88 -5.10 -17.81 -36.68
N GLU A 89 -6.15 -17.96 -35.86
CA GLU A 89 -6.94 -19.20 -35.78
C GLU A 89 -8.17 -19.19 -36.70
N SER A 90 -8.74 -18.03 -37.05
CA SER A 90 -9.86 -17.95 -38.01
C SER A 90 -9.44 -18.07 -39.47
N ALA A 91 -8.13 -18.01 -39.78
CA ALA A 91 -7.61 -18.14 -41.14
C ALA A 91 -7.36 -19.60 -41.58
N SER A 92 -7.30 -20.55 -40.65
CA SER A 92 -7.03 -21.96 -40.95
C SER A 92 -8.28 -22.80 -41.22
N VAL A 93 -9.47 -22.33 -40.85
CA VAL A 93 -10.74 -23.10 -40.99
C VAL A 93 -11.42 -22.88 -42.36
N SER A 94 -11.10 -21.81 -43.10
CA SER A 94 -11.75 -21.50 -44.39
C SER A 94 -11.07 -22.07 -45.64
N SER A 95 -9.88 -22.69 -45.53
CA SER A 95 -9.13 -23.24 -46.67
C SER A 95 -9.16 -24.77 -46.76
N GLY A 96 -9.99 -25.43 -45.93
CA GLY A 96 -10.07 -26.89 -45.80
C GLY A 96 -11.43 -27.50 -46.15
N VAL A 97 -12.18 -26.94 -47.10
CA VAL A 97 -13.37 -27.59 -47.73
C VAL A 97 -13.35 -27.41 -49.23
#